data_AF-A0A1G0FL35-F1
#
_entry.id   AF-A0A1G0FL35-F1
#
_cell.length_a   1.000
_cell.length_b   1.000
_cell.length_c   1.000
_cell.angle_alpha   90.00
_cell.angle_beta   90.00
_cell.angle_gamma   90.00
#
_symmetry.space_group_name_H-M   'P 1'
#
loop_
_entity.id
_entity.type
_entity.pdbx_description
1 polymer ?
#
loop_
_entity_poly.entity_id
_entity_poly.type
_entity_poly.pdbx_seq_one_letter_code
_entity_poly.pdbx_strand_id
1 'polypeptide(L)'
;MAGSGFSVEVEGLEKLQRKLGGALTPAKTMIGDLARYVQAELKKGAKPHAADKGTLAEGVKLEMSATGQPLGATVGFFGRGYGARSSMGAIAPTVNYGRRPGKRPSVQAIGRWAKAHGISTNPWVLARNIAREGTKGVLFLEKAEEAGRKKAQEMMGKLAVEIEKRFGS
;
A
#
# COMPACT_ATOMS: atom_id res chain seq x y z
N MET A 1 -17.82 -5.75 1.91
CA MET A 1 -17.80 -4.33 1.50
C MET A 1 -16.37 -3.84 1.52
N ALA A 2 -15.98 -3.14 0.46
CA ALA A 2 -14.63 -3.05 -0.07
C ALA A 2 -13.60 -2.39 0.88
N GLY A 3 -12.52 -3.11 1.17
CA GLY A 3 -11.29 -2.50 1.70
C GLY A 3 -10.64 -1.63 0.63
N SER A 4 -10.06 -0.51 1.04
CA SER A 4 -9.28 0.36 0.15
C SER A 4 -7.92 -0.30 -0.11
N GLY A 5 -7.80 -1.02 -1.22
CA GLY A 5 -6.57 -1.67 -1.66
C GLY A 5 -6.66 -1.97 -3.15
N PHE A 6 -5.53 -2.21 -3.80
CA PHE A 6 -5.47 -2.73 -5.16
C PHE A 6 -5.12 -4.22 -5.09
N SER A 7 -5.85 -5.04 -5.85
CA SER A 7 -5.57 -6.47 -6.04
C SER A 7 -4.65 -6.59 -7.25
N VAL A 8 -3.53 -7.29 -7.11
CA VAL A 8 -2.70 -7.69 -8.26
C VAL A 8 -3.03 -9.15 -8.55
N GLU A 9 -3.86 -9.36 -9.55
CA GLU A 9 -4.25 -10.68 -10.05
C GLU A 9 -3.48 -10.98 -11.34
N VAL A 10 -2.82 -12.14 -11.38
CA VAL A 10 -2.19 -12.65 -12.60
C VAL A 10 -3.07 -13.78 -13.14
N GLU A 11 -3.90 -13.46 -14.15
CA GLU A 11 -4.73 -14.43 -14.84
C GLU A 11 -3.89 -15.36 -15.75
N GLY A 12 -4.22 -16.65 -15.78
CA GLY A 12 -3.59 -17.65 -16.67
C GLY A 12 -2.59 -18.61 -16.01
N LEU A 13 -2.26 -18.38 -14.72
CA LEU A 13 -1.27 -19.17 -13.98
C LEU A 13 -1.78 -20.59 -13.62
N GLU A 14 -3.08 -20.82 -13.61
CA GLU A 14 -3.72 -22.09 -13.22
C GLU A 14 -3.55 -23.21 -14.26
N LYS A 15 -3.62 -22.88 -15.56
CA LYS A 15 -3.33 -23.82 -16.65
C LYS A 15 -1.85 -24.22 -16.67
N LEU A 16 -0.96 -23.28 -16.32
CA LEU A 16 0.46 -23.57 -16.09
C LEU A 16 0.65 -24.43 -14.84
N GLN A 17 -0.01 -24.09 -13.73
CA GLN A 17 0.13 -24.76 -12.44
C GLN A 17 -0.20 -26.26 -12.47
N ARG A 18 -1.21 -26.68 -13.25
CA ARG A 18 -1.51 -28.11 -13.45
C ARG A 18 -0.52 -28.83 -14.37
N LYS A 19 0.12 -28.15 -15.32
CA LYS A 19 1.05 -28.78 -16.28
C LYS A 19 2.51 -28.81 -15.83
N LEU A 20 2.92 -27.95 -14.89
CA LEU A 20 4.33 -27.64 -14.66
C LEU A 20 4.95 -28.12 -13.33
N GLY A 21 4.24 -28.91 -12.52
CA GLY A 21 4.81 -29.70 -11.40
C GLY A 21 6.10 -29.18 -10.75
N GLY A 22 6.09 -27.97 -10.18
CA GLY A 22 7.27 -27.34 -9.55
C GLY A 22 7.77 -26.03 -10.20
N ALA A 23 7.41 -25.73 -11.46
CA ALA A 23 7.79 -24.47 -12.14
C ALA A 23 7.15 -23.20 -11.55
N LEU A 24 6.24 -23.36 -10.58
CA LEU A 24 5.63 -22.24 -9.89
C LEU A 24 6.55 -21.65 -8.83
N THR A 25 7.66 -22.30 -8.50
CA THR A 25 8.60 -21.79 -7.48
C THR A 25 9.19 -20.44 -7.89
N PRO A 26 9.72 -20.25 -9.12
CA PRO A 26 10.12 -18.93 -9.62
C PRO A 26 9.00 -17.89 -9.58
N ALA A 27 7.79 -18.25 -10.01
CA ALA A 27 6.63 -17.36 -9.99
C ALA A 27 6.23 -16.96 -8.55
N LYS A 28 6.26 -17.91 -7.61
CA LYS A 28 6.03 -17.68 -6.16
C LYS A 28 7.06 -16.73 -5.57
N THR A 29 8.34 -16.96 -5.86
CA THR A 29 9.43 -16.10 -5.40
C THR A 29 9.28 -14.70 -5.99
N MET A 30 9.02 -14.59 -7.30
CA MET A 30 8.80 -13.31 -7.97
C MET A 30 7.63 -12.54 -7.35
N ILE A 31 6.48 -13.18 -7.14
CA ILE A 31 5.31 -12.52 -6.55
C ILE A 31 5.60 -12.11 -5.11
N GLY A 32 6.30 -12.93 -4.33
CA GLY A 32 6.73 -12.59 -2.97
C GLY A 32 7.66 -11.37 -2.94
N ASP A 33 8.63 -11.32 -3.85
CA ASP A 33 9.59 -10.22 -3.93
C ASP A 33 8.95 -8.92 -4.44
N LEU A 34 8.06 -9.03 -5.43
CA LEU A 34 7.26 -7.90 -5.90
C LEU A 34 6.39 -7.33 -4.76
N ALA A 35 5.71 -8.21 -4.02
CA ALA A 35 4.86 -7.80 -2.91
C ALA A 35 5.67 -7.13 -1.78
N ARG A 36 6.87 -7.63 -1.46
CA ARG A 36 7.78 -6.99 -0.51
C ARG A 36 8.27 -5.62 -0.99
N TYR A 37 8.56 -5.50 -2.29
CA TYR A 37 8.95 -4.23 -2.90
C TYR A 37 7.81 -3.19 -2.79
N VAL A 38 6.59 -3.57 -3.18
CA VAL A 38 5.40 -2.72 -3.04
C VAL A 38 5.15 -2.34 -1.58
N GLN A 39 5.32 -3.28 -0.65
CA GLN A 39 5.21 -3.01 0.79
C GLN A 39 6.24 -1.96 1.25
N ALA A 40 7.48 -2.06 0.78
CA ALA A 40 8.53 -1.10 1.12
C ALA A 40 8.21 0.31 0.58
N GLU A 41 7.77 0.41 -0.68
CA GLU A 41 7.36 1.68 -1.28
C GLU A 41 6.14 2.30 -0.58
N LEU A 42 5.14 1.48 -0.22
CA LEU A 42 4.00 1.92 0.60
C LEU A 42 4.44 2.45 1.96
N LYS A 43 5.34 1.75 2.65
CA LYS A 43 5.87 2.18 3.96
C LYS A 43 6.62 3.50 3.86
N LYS A 44 7.42 3.67 2.81
CA LYS A 44 8.17 4.90 2.52
C LYS A 44 7.21 6.06 2.25
N GLY A 45 6.20 5.86 1.40
CA GLY A 45 5.21 6.88 1.08
C GLY A 45 4.26 7.23 2.24
N ALA A 46 3.96 6.26 3.11
CA ALA A 46 3.14 6.44 4.31
C ALA A 46 3.85 7.23 5.43
N LYS A 47 5.14 7.52 5.29
CA LYS A 47 5.93 8.39 6.16
C LYS A 47 6.57 9.52 5.34
N PRO A 48 5.79 10.51 4.88
CA PRO A 48 6.30 11.57 4.01
C PRO A 48 7.29 12.50 4.73
N HIS A 49 7.18 12.67 6.05
CA HIS A 49 8.08 13.52 6.83
C HIS A 49 8.80 12.74 7.94
N ALA A 50 10.03 13.16 8.26
CA ALA A 50 10.83 12.50 9.31
C ALA A 50 10.16 12.53 10.69
N ALA A 51 9.39 13.60 10.96
CA ALA A 51 8.63 13.79 12.19
C ALA A 51 7.39 12.88 12.31
N ASP A 52 6.97 12.23 11.23
CA ASP A 52 5.86 11.29 11.29
C ASP A 52 6.28 10.03 12.06
N LYS A 53 5.47 9.63 13.03
CA LYS A 53 5.75 8.48 13.91
C LYS A 53 5.80 7.14 13.19
N GLY A 54 5.46 7.09 11.90
CA GLY A 54 5.46 5.85 11.11
C GLY A 54 4.31 4.91 11.41
N THR A 55 3.34 5.30 12.25
CA THR A 55 2.16 4.46 12.59
C THR A 55 1.46 3.96 11.33
N LEU A 56 1.30 4.80 10.31
CA LEU A 56 0.71 4.38 9.04
C LEU A 56 1.57 3.34 8.31
N ALA A 57 2.90 3.50 8.31
CA ALA A 57 3.81 2.50 7.74
C ALA A 57 3.75 1.15 8.49
N GLU A 58 3.58 1.15 9.81
CA GLU A 58 3.39 -0.07 10.61
C GLU A 58 2.10 -0.81 10.25
N GLY A 59 1.08 -0.09 9.78
CA GLY A 59 -0.19 -0.64 9.34
C GLY A 59 -0.16 -1.41 8.02
N VAL A 60 0.91 -1.27 7.23
CA VAL A 60 1.04 -1.91 5.91
C VAL A 60 1.44 -3.37 6.09
N LYS A 61 0.53 -4.28 5.74
CA LYS A 61 0.78 -5.73 5.75
C LYS A 61 0.77 -6.31 4.35
N LEU A 62 1.22 -7.54 4.25
CA LEU A 62 1.29 -8.34 3.06
C LEU A 62 0.61 -9.67 3.38
N GLU A 63 -0.37 -10.05 2.57
CA GLU A 63 -1.02 -11.36 2.63
C GLU A 63 -0.77 -12.08 1.30
N MET A 64 -0.18 -13.28 1.36
CA MET A 64 -0.01 -14.14 0.19
C MET A 64 -1.13 -15.19 0.17
N SER A 65 -1.81 -15.33 -0.96
CA SER A 65 -2.74 -16.43 -1.19
C SER A 65 -1.99 -17.58 -1.85
N ALA A 66 -1.99 -18.76 -1.21
CA ALA A 66 -1.27 -19.93 -1.70
C ALA A 66 -2.12 -21.22 -1.78
N THR A 67 -3.38 -21.19 -1.32
CA THR A 67 -4.24 -22.37 -1.22
C THR A 67 -5.61 -22.13 -1.85
N GLY A 68 -5.92 -22.87 -2.92
CA GLY A 68 -7.25 -22.90 -3.55
C GLY A 68 -7.62 -21.71 -4.43
N GLN A 69 -6.71 -20.74 -4.62
CA GLN A 69 -6.88 -19.56 -5.47
C GLN A 69 -5.64 -19.31 -6.34
N PRO A 70 -5.75 -18.53 -7.44
CA PRO A 70 -4.60 -18.13 -8.24
C PRO A 70 -3.54 -17.45 -7.36
N LEU A 71 -2.28 -17.73 -7.68
CA LEU A 71 -1.14 -17.22 -6.92
C LEU A 71 -1.15 -15.68 -6.92
N GLY A 72 -1.29 -15.08 -5.75
CA GLY A 72 -1.44 -13.63 -5.62
C GLY A 72 -0.96 -13.11 -4.27
N ALA A 73 -0.69 -11.81 -4.21
CA ALA A 73 -0.33 -11.13 -2.98
C ALA A 73 -1.06 -9.79 -2.87
N THR A 74 -1.62 -9.53 -1.70
CA THR A 74 -2.32 -8.29 -1.39
C THR A 74 -1.48 -7.48 -0.41
N VAL A 75 -1.24 -6.21 -0.73
CA VAL A 75 -0.50 -5.28 0.13
C VAL A 75 -1.41 -4.12 0.50
N GLY A 76 -1.56 -3.84 1.79
CA GLY A 76 -2.50 -2.82 2.24
C GLY A 76 -2.68 -2.76 3.75
N PHE A 77 -3.74 -2.07 4.19
CA PHE A 77 -4.08 -1.87 5.59
C PHE A 77 -5.13 -2.89 6.04
N PHE A 78 -4.69 -3.97 6.70
CA PHE A 78 -5.60 -5.02 7.17
C PHE A 78 -5.95 -4.82 8.64
N GLY A 79 -7.23 -4.56 8.93
CA GLY A 79 -7.76 -4.66 10.29
C GLY A 79 -7.82 -6.13 10.72
N ARG A 80 -7.31 -6.47 11.91
CA ARG A 80 -7.62 -7.78 12.52
C ARG A 80 -9.00 -7.66 13.16
N GLY A 81 -9.96 -8.48 12.70
CA GLY A 81 -11.27 -8.65 13.30
C GLY A 81 -12.43 -8.04 12.50
N TYR A 82 -13.61 -8.64 12.65
CA TYR A 82 -14.88 -8.10 12.18
C TYR A 82 -15.06 -6.67 12.69
N GLY A 83 -15.04 -5.70 11.78
CA GLY A 83 -15.21 -4.28 12.09
C GLY A 83 -13.94 -3.48 11.85
N ALA A 84 -14.05 -2.46 10.99
CA ALA A 84 -13.02 -1.51 10.60
C ALA A 84 -12.52 -0.62 11.76
N ARG A 85 -11.94 -1.22 12.81
CA ARG A 85 -11.38 -0.52 13.97
C ARG A 85 -9.87 -0.69 14.11
N SER A 86 -9.13 -0.85 13.00
CA SER A 86 -7.83 -0.19 12.99
C SER A 86 -8.12 1.29 12.69
N SER A 87 -7.86 2.18 13.65
CA SER A 87 -7.94 3.64 13.45
C SER A 87 -7.20 4.08 12.17
N MET A 88 -6.24 3.28 11.72
CA MET A 88 -5.48 3.46 10.49
C MET A 88 -6.29 3.27 9.21
N GLY A 89 -7.22 2.32 9.12
CA GLY A 89 -8.04 2.11 7.92
C GLY A 89 -8.92 3.31 7.58
N ALA A 90 -9.32 4.10 8.59
CA ALA A 90 -10.06 5.35 8.40
C ALA A 90 -9.14 6.55 8.08
N ILE A 91 -7.90 6.53 8.57
CA ILE A 91 -6.94 7.63 8.40
C ILE A 91 -6.20 7.52 7.07
N ALA A 92 -5.84 6.31 6.62
CA ALA A 92 -5.12 6.05 5.38
C ALA A 92 -5.74 6.77 4.17
N PRO A 93 -7.05 6.65 3.89
CA PRO A 93 -7.67 7.35 2.77
C PRO A 93 -7.61 8.88 2.90
N THR A 94 -7.77 9.40 4.11
CA THR A 94 -7.70 10.85 4.38
C THR A 94 -6.30 11.39 4.17
N VAL A 95 -5.26 10.63 4.53
CA VAL A 95 -3.86 11.02 4.27
C VAL A 95 -3.52 10.86 2.78
N ASN A 96 -4.01 9.79 2.15
CA ASN A 96 -3.72 9.50 0.75
C ASN A 96 -4.32 10.53 -0.19
N TYR A 97 -5.63 10.78 -0.07
CA TYR A 97 -6.39 11.64 -0.97
C TYR A 97 -6.56 13.06 -0.44
N GLY A 98 -6.22 13.29 0.82
CA GLY A 98 -6.44 14.56 1.49
C GLY A 98 -7.87 14.70 2.03
N ARG A 99 -8.18 15.91 2.51
CA ARG A 99 -9.47 16.25 3.10
C ARG A 99 -10.15 17.30 2.22
N ARG A 100 -11.43 17.13 1.91
CA ARG A 100 -12.24 18.20 1.30
C ARG A 100 -12.55 19.31 2.32
N PRO A 101 -12.81 20.55 1.86
CA PRO A 101 -13.43 21.58 2.71
C PRO A 101 -14.68 21.06 3.44
N GLY A 102 -14.94 21.59 4.63
CA GLY A 102 -16.12 21.29 5.42
C GLY A 102 -15.82 21.22 6.91
N LYS A 103 -16.11 20.06 7.53
CA LYS A 103 -15.97 19.89 8.98
C LYS A 103 -14.54 20.20 9.42
N ARG A 104 -14.40 20.99 10.49
CA ARG A 104 -13.10 21.31 11.08
C ARG A 104 -12.45 20.06 11.73
N PRO A 105 -11.15 19.82 11.54
CA PRO A 105 -10.44 18.78 12.28
C PRO A 105 -10.29 19.13 13.77
N SER A 106 -9.93 18.15 14.60
CA SER A 106 -9.66 18.38 16.02
C SER A 106 -8.47 19.32 16.19
N VAL A 107 -8.69 20.44 16.89
CA VAL A 107 -7.63 21.43 17.19
C VAL A 107 -6.49 20.79 17.97
N GLN A 108 -6.79 19.88 18.90
CA GLN A 108 -5.78 19.16 19.66
C GLN A 108 -4.92 18.26 18.76
N ALA A 109 -5.54 17.56 17.81
CA ALA A 109 -4.82 16.70 16.87
C ALA A 109 -3.92 17.52 15.95
N ILE A 110 -4.44 18.63 15.41
CA ILE A 110 -3.65 19.58 14.60
C ILE A 110 -2.50 20.18 15.42
N GLY A 111 -2.73 20.52 16.69
CA GLY A 111 -1.68 21.07 17.55
C GLY A 111 -0.53 20.08 17.80
N ARG A 112 -0.85 18.80 18.05
CA ARG A 112 0.16 17.74 18.19
C ARG A 112 0.94 17.55 16.89
N TRP A 113 0.25 17.55 15.74
CA TRP A 113 0.87 17.41 14.43
C TRP A 113 1.78 18.62 14.09
N ALA A 114 1.28 19.84 14.27
CA ALA A 114 2.01 21.08 14.02
C ALA A 114 3.28 21.16 14.87
N LYS A 115 3.18 20.82 16.16
CA LYS A 115 4.34 20.75 17.07
C LYS A 115 5.40 19.76 16.58
N ALA A 116 4.99 18.56 16.16
CA ALA A 116 5.92 17.57 15.62
C ALA A 116 6.63 18.06 14.35
N HIS A 117 5.98 18.93 13.57
CA HIS A 117 6.50 19.48 12.32
C HIS A 117 7.18 20.85 12.49
N GLY A 118 7.39 21.33 13.73
CA GLY A 118 8.01 22.63 13.98
C GLY A 118 7.18 23.84 13.52
N ILE A 119 5.87 23.65 13.29
CA ILE A 119 4.96 24.72 12.84
C ILE A 119 4.50 25.52 14.06
N SER A 120 4.84 26.80 14.12
CA SER A 120 4.53 27.73 15.22
C SER A 120 3.14 28.37 15.14
N THR A 121 2.40 28.15 14.05
CA THR A 121 1.07 28.71 13.83
C THR A 121 0.06 28.19 14.85
N ASN A 122 -0.84 29.07 15.31
CA ASN A 122 -1.93 28.69 16.20
C ASN A 122 -2.75 27.52 15.61
N PRO A 123 -2.86 26.37 16.32
CA PRO A 123 -3.58 25.20 15.84
C PRO A 123 -5.04 25.44 15.47
N TRP A 124 -5.68 26.42 16.10
CA TRP A 124 -7.06 26.80 15.79
C TRP A 124 -7.16 27.45 14.40
N VAL A 125 -6.20 28.30 14.05
CA VAL A 125 -6.11 28.93 12.72
C VAL A 125 -5.84 27.87 11.65
N LEU A 126 -4.89 26.97 11.90
CA LEU A 126 -4.62 25.84 10.99
C LEU A 126 -5.86 24.97 10.79
N ALA A 127 -6.56 24.60 11.87
CA ALA A 127 -7.77 23.80 11.77
C ALA A 127 -8.87 24.54 10.98
N ARG A 128 -9.03 25.85 11.17
CA ARG A 128 -9.99 26.68 10.42
C ARG A 128 -9.62 26.77 8.94
N ASN A 129 -8.34 26.92 8.60
CA ASN A 129 -7.89 26.95 7.21
C ASN A 129 -8.14 25.59 6.53
N ILE A 130 -7.82 24.48 7.20
CA ILE A 130 -8.14 23.12 6.72
C ILE A 130 -9.64 22.93 6.54
N ALA A 131 -10.48 23.49 7.42
CA ALA A 131 -11.93 23.43 7.27
C ALA A 131 -12.41 24.19 6.02
N ARG A 132 -11.77 25.33 5.69
CA ARG A 132 -12.15 26.18 4.55
C ARG A 132 -11.63 25.64 3.21
N GLU A 133 -10.39 25.17 3.19
CA GLU A 133 -9.66 24.86 1.95
C GLU A 133 -9.46 23.36 1.74
N GLY A 134 -9.57 22.56 2.81
CA GLY A 134 -9.20 21.16 2.79
C GLY A 134 -7.68 20.97 2.90
N THR A 135 -7.22 19.77 2.56
CA THR A 135 -5.80 19.43 2.44
C THR A 135 -5.57 18.60 1.19
N LYS A 136 -4.40 18.76 0.58
CA LYS A 136 -3.95 17.87 -0.49
C LYS A 136 -3.51 16.53 0.08
N GLY A 137 -3.77 15.46 -0.67
CA GLY A 137 -3.29 14.12 -0.37
C GLY A 137 -1.83 13.92 -0.73
N VAL A 138 -1.20 12.92 -0.10
CA VAL A 138 0.21 12.53 -0.38
C VAL A 138 0.30 11.57 -1.57
N LEU A 139 -0.82 10.92 -1.93
CA LEU A 139 -0.96 9.96 -3.03
C LEU A 139 0.07 8.82 -2.93
N PHE A 140 0.27 8.30 -1.71
CA PHE A 140 1.27 7.27 -1.45
C PHE A 140 0.82 5.88 -1.94
N LEU A 141 -0.49 5.64 -2.05
CA LEU A 141 -1.04 4.40 -2.61
C LEU A 141 -0.73 4.33 -4.11
N GLU A 142 -1.04 5.40 -4.84
CA GLU A 142 -0.84 5.51 -6.30
C GLU A 142 0.64 5.43 -6.66
N LYS A 143 1.50 6.12 -5.89
CA LYS A 143 2.97 6.04 -6.08
C LYS A 143 3.49 4.61 -5.91
N ALA A 144 3.00 3.89 -4.91
CA ALA A 144 3.43 2.52 -4.68
C ALA A 144 2.86 1.54 -5.72
N GLU A 145 1.63 1.76 -6.18
CA GLU A 145 1.04 1.00 -7.29
C GLU A 145 1.85 1.20 -8.58
N GLU A 146 2.18 2.45 -8.92
CA GLU A 146 2.97 2.76 -10.12
C GLU A 146 4.38 2.14 -10.03
N ALA A 147 5.03 2.25 -8.87
CA ALA A 147 6.32 1.62 -8.63
C ALA A 147 6.24 0.09 -8.73
N GLY A 148 5.18 -0.51 -8.17
CA GLY A 148 4.88 -1.93 -8.27
C GLY A 148 4.71 -2.38 -9.72
N ARG A 149 3.91 -1.66 -10.52
CA ARG A 149 3.68 -1.98 -11.93
C ARG A 149 5.00 -1.95 -12.73
N LYS A 150 5.83 -0.92 -12.53
CA LYS A 150 7.16 -0.84 -13.18
C LYS A 150 8.05 -2.01 -12.78
N LYS A 151 8.08 -2.36 -11.49
CA LYS A 151 8.87 -3.49 -11.00
C LYS A 151 8.37 -4.85 -11.51
N ALA A 152 7.05 -5.02 -11.61
CA ALA A 152 6.44 -6.23 -12.15
C ALA A 152 6.86 -6.46 -13.61
N GLN A 153 6.85 -5.41 -14.44
CA GLN A 153 7.31 -5.48 -15.84
C GLN A 153 8.78 -5.91 -15.94
N GLU A 154 9.66 -5.34 -15.12
CA GLU A 154 11.07 -5.73 -15.07
C GLU A 154 11.24 -7.22 -14.67
N MET A 155 10.49 -7.65 -13.66
CA MET A 155 10.59 -9.02 -13.13
C MET A 155 9.97 -10.06 -14.07
N MET A 156 8.92 -9.72 -14.83
CA MET A 156 8.34 -10.62 -15.84
C MET A 156 9.34 -11.00 -16.92
N GLY A 157 10.17 -10.06 -17.38
CA GLY A 157 11.24 -10.35 -18.34
C GLY A 157 12.26 -11.35 -17.79
N LYS A 158 12.63 -11.22 -16.51
CA LYS A 158 13.54 -12.15 -15.82
C LYS A 158 12.92 -13.53 -15.62
N LEU A 159 11.63 -13.58 -15.26
CA LEU A 159 10.88 -14.82 -15.07
C LEU A 159 10.78 -15.62 -16.38
N ALA A 160 10.50 -14.96 -17.50
CA ALA A 160 10.45 -15.61 -18.81
C ALA A 160 11.76 -16.34 -19.15
N VAL A 161 12.90 -15.63 -19.00
CA VAL A 161 14.24 -16.21 -19.22
C VAL A 161 14.53 -17.37 -18.27
N GLU A 162 14.12 -17.28 -17.01
CA GLU A 162 14.34 -18.35 -16.02
C GLU A 162 13.49 -19.60 -16.32
N ILE A 163 12.26 -19.42 -16.79
CA ILE A 163 11.39 -20.52 -17.24
C ILE A 163 11.99 -21.17 -18.49
N GLU A 164 12.40 -20.39 -19.49
CA GLU A 164 13.03 -20.90 -20.71
C GLU A 164 14.28 -21.73 -20.39
N LYS A 165 15.16 -21.25 -19.49
CA LYS A 165 16.34 -22.01 -19.06
C LYS A 165 16.01 -23.33 -18.36
N ARG A 166 14.87 -23.42 -17.69
CA ARG A 166 14.47 -24.64 -16.94
C ARG A 166 13.73 -25.66 -17.79
N PHE A 167 13.08 -25.24 -18.88
CA PHE A 167 12.19 -26.09 -19.67
C PHE A 167 12.54 -26.16 -21.17
N GLY A 168 13.47 -25.33 -21.65
CA GLY A 168 13.95 -25.31 -23.04
C GLY A 168 15.21 -26.16 -23.29
N SER A 169 15.71 -26.87 -22.26
CA SER A 169 16.79 -27.86 -22.32
C SER A 169 16.25 -29.27 -22.13
#